data_AF-A0A6L9IX15-F1
#
_entry.id   AF-A0A6L9IX15-F1
#
_cell.length_a   1.000
_cell.length_b   1.000
_cell.length_c   1.000
_cell.angle_alpha   90.00
_cell.angle_beta   90.00
_cell.angle_gamma   90.00
#
_symmetry.space_group_name_H-M   'P 1'
#
loop_
_entity.id
_entity.type
_entity.pdbx_description
1 polymer ?
#
loop_
_entity_poly.entity_id
_entity_poly.type
_entity_poly.pdbx_seq_one_letter_code
_entity_poly.pdbx_strand_id
1 'polypeptide(L)'
;MSSQLHQAIELAQAGQKDEARALLQQVVQSDPNNETAWMWLASVAANPQDYEKAVREALRINPDNDQAQRMLNQVQAQYGSGSGDPA
;
A
#
# COMPACT_ATOMS: atom_id res chain seq x y z
N MET A 1 -10.64 5.42 17.11
CA MET A 1 -9.59 4.90 16.21
C MET A 1 -9.94 5.08 14.72
N SER A 2 -11.20 5.35 14.35
CA SER A 2 -11.61 5.58 12.94
C SER A 2 -11.35 7.00 12.39
N SER A 3 -10.79 7.92 13.17
CA SER A 3 -10.49 9.30 12.73
C SER A 3 -9.19 9.40 11.95
N GLN A 4 -8.17 8.62 12.33
CA GLN A 4 -6.84 8.70 11.72
C GLN A 4 -6.84 8.16 10.29
N LEU A 5 -7.62 7.12 10.00
CA LEU A 5 -7.76 6.61 8.63
C LEU A 5 -8.41 7.65 7.71
N HIS A 6 -9.53 8.25 8.13
CA HIS A 6 -10.19 9.27 7.32
C HIS A 6 -9.28 10.48 7.06
N GLN A 7 -8.63 11.00 8.10
CA GLN A 7 -7.68 12.11 7.97
C GLN A 7 -6.51 11.74 7.03
N ALA A 8 -6.00 10.52 7.13
CA ALA A 8 -4.93 10.07 6.25
C ALA A 8 -5.35 10.02 4.78
N ILE A 9 -6.59 9.59 4.52
CA ILE A 9 -7.17 9.55 3.18
C ILE A 9 -7.31 10.97 2.63
N GLU A 10 -7.80 11.92 3.43
CA GLU A 10 -7.90 13.33 3.04
C GLU A 10 -6.52 13.92 2.70
N LEU A 11 -5.51 13.65 3.52
CA LEU A 11 -4.12 14.07 3.25
C LEU A 11 -3.58 13.45 1.95
N ALA A 12 -3.85 12.16 1.72
CA ALA A 12 -3.43 11.47 0.50
C ALA A 12 -4.07 12.09 -0.74
N GLN A 13 -5.37 12.41 -0.67
CA GLN A 13 -6.12 13.07 -1.74
C GLN A 13 -5.69 14.52 -1.95
N ALA A 14 -5.29 15.22 -0.89
CA ALA A 14 -4.72 16.57 -0.94
C ALA A 14 -3.29 16.60 -1.50
N GLY A 15 -2.68 15.44 -1.79
CA GLY A 15 -1.31 15.33 -2.27
C GLY A 15 -0.25 15.42 -1.17
N GLN A 16 -0.64 15.53 0.10
CA GLN A 16 0.23 15.52 1.27
C GLN A 16 0.69 14.09 1.60
N LYS A 17 1.39 13.46 0.65
CA LYS A 17 1.75 12.03 0.70
C LYS A 17 2.58 11.65 1.92
N ASP A 18 3.48 12.52 2.37
CA ASP A 18 4.34 12.22 3.52
C ASP A 18 3.57 12.21 4.84
N GLU A 19 2.68 13.19 5.05
CA GLU A 19 1.80 13.24 6.23
C GLU A 19 0.79 12.09 6.22
N ALA A 20 0.18 11.82 5.06
CA ALA A 20 -0.70 10.68 4.87
C ALA A 20 0.01 9.36 5.20
N ARG A 21 1.24 9.17 4.69
CA ARG A 21 2.04 7.97 4.94
C ARG A 21 2.31 7.78 6.43
N ALA A 22 2.72 8.85 7.13
CA ALA A 22 2.99 8.78 8.57
C ALA A 22 1.74 8.37 9.36
N LEU A 23 0.57 8.90 8.99
CA LEU A 23 -0.68 8.59 9.66
C LEU A 23 -1.17 7.18 9.33
N LEU A 24 -1.07 6.74 8.07
CA LEU A 24 -1.38 5.38 7.64
C LEU A 24 -0.50 4.35 8.33
N GLN A 25 0.79 4.64 8.53
CA GLN A 25 1.69 3.79 9.30
C GLN A 25 1.21 3.60 10.75
N GLN A 26 0.66 4.63 11.38
CA GLN A 26 0.06 4.49 12.73
C GLN A 26 -1.23 3.67 12.68
N VAL A 27 -2.05 3.86 11.65
CA VAL A 27 -3.29 3.08 11.47
C VAL A 27 -2.95 1.60 11.33
N VAL A 28 -2.04 1.21 10.44
CA VAL A 28 -1.67 -0.21 10.27
C VAL A 28 -0.90 -0.81 11.45
N GLN A 29 -0.25 0.02 12.27
CA GLN A 29 0.35 -0.46 13.54
C GLN A 29 -0.71 -0.77 14.59
N SER A 30 -1.79 0.01 14.65
CA SER A 30 -2.89 -0.20 15.60
C SER A 30 -3.91 -1.23 15.11
N ASP A 31 -4.12 -1.30 13.80
CA ASP A 31 -5.01 -2.24 13.12
C ASP A 31 -4.28 -2.86 11.90
N PRO A 32 -3.46 -3.90 12.12
CA PRO A 32 -2.68 -4.53 11.06
C PRO A 32 -3.53 -5.34 10.06
N ASN A 33 -4.82 -5.55 10.36
CA ASN A 33 -5.76 -6.23 9.47
C ASN A 33 -6.64 -5.26 8.69
N ASN A 34 -6.32 -3.96 8.71
CA ASN A 34 -7.03 -2.95 7.95
C ASN A 34 -6.55 -2.92 6.49
N GLU A 35 -7.21 -3.70 5.63
CA GLU A 35 -6.92 -3.76 4.20
C GLU A 35 -6.95 -2.36 3.55
N THR A 36 -7.94 -1.55 3.87
CA THR A 36 -8.06 -0.19 3.31
C THR A 36 -6.87 0.69 3.68
N ALA A 37 -6.38 0.63 4.93
CA ALA A 37 -5.20 1.39 5.34
C ALA A 37 -3.93 0.95 4.60
N TRP A 38 -3.74 -0.35 4.38
CA TRP A 38 -2.62 -0.86 3.58
C TRP A 38 -2.70 -0.42 2.11
N MET A 39 -3.91 -0.43 1.52
CA MET A 39 -4.13 0.07 0.16
C MET A 39 -3.81 1.55 0.01
N TRP A 40 -4.24 2.38 0.95
CA TRP A 40 -3.88 3.79 0.96
C TRP A 40 -2.39 4.00 1.21
N LEU A 41 -1.76 3.19 2.07
CA LEU A 41 -0.33 3.28 2.33
C LEU A 41 0.49 2.98 1.06
N ALA A 42 0.07 2.00 0.26
CA ALA A 42 0.66 1.74 -1.03
C ALA A 42 0.56 2.97 -1.97
N SER A 43 -0.60 3.62 -2.02
CA SER A 43 -0.81 4.78 -2.91
C SER A 43 0.09 5.99 -2.61
N VAL A 44 0.55 6.11 -1.36
CA VAL A 44 1.44 7.20 -0.90
C VAL A 44 2.86 6.73 -0.59
N ALA A 45 3.23 5.51 -1.01
CA ALA A 45 4.55 4.96 -0.79
C ALA A 45 5.64 5.84 -1.41
N ALA A 46 6.75 6.01 -0.70
CA ALA A 46 7.89 6.81 -1.15
C ALA A 46 8.73 6.10 -2.20
N ASN A 47 8.74 4.78 -2.18
CA ASN A 47 9.58 3.96 -3.03
C ASN A 47 8.85 2.65 -3.40
N PRO A 48 9.37 1.93 -4.40
CA PRO A 48 8.75 0.72 -4.91
C PRO A 48 8.70 -0.43 -3.89
N GLN A 49 9.70 -0.51 -3.02
CA GLN A 49 9.78 -1.54 -1.98
C GLN A 49 8.66 -1.37 -0.93
N ASP A 50 8.42 -0.14 -0.50
CA ASP A 50 7.33 0.19 0.44
C ASP A 50 5.95 0.00 -0.21
N TYR A 51 5.82 0.36 -1.48
CA TYR A 51 4.61 0.12 -2.26
C TYR A 51 4.30 -1.37 -2.30
N GLU A 52 5.26 -2.20 -2.71
CA GLU A 52 5.09 -3.65 -2.83
C GLU A 52 4.74 -4.28 -1.50
N LYS A 53 5.43 -3.89 -0.42
CA LYS A 53 5.15 -4.37 0.92
C LYS A 53 3.71 -4.08 1.34
N ALA A 54 3.24 -2.84 1.13
CA ALA A 54 1.89 -2.46 1.51
C ALA A 54 0.81 -3.22 0.71
N VAL A 55 1.02 -3.41 -0.60
CA VAL A 55 0.11 -4.19 -1.45
C VAL A 55 0.09 -5.67 -1.04
N ARG A 56 1.25 -6.25 -0.72
CA ARG A 56 1.33 -7.64 -0.25
C ARG A 56 0.59 -7.84 1.07
N GLU A 57 0.67 -6.90 2.01
CA GLU A 57 -0.11 -6.95 3.25
C GLU A 57 -1.62 -6.83 3.00
N ALA A 58 -2.05 -5.95 2.08
CA ALA A 58 -3.45 -5.87 1.68
C ALA A 58 -3.96 -7.21 1.10
N LEU A 59 -3.17 -7.86 0.24
CA LEU A 59 -3.48 -9.18 -0.31
C LEU A 59 -3.42 -10.31 0.72
N ARG A 60 -2.57 -10.19 1.76
CA ARG A 60 -2.55 -11.14 2.87
C ARG A 60 -3.87 -11.12 3.65
N ILE A 61 -4.50 -9.95 3.75
CA ILE A 61 -5.78 -9.76 4.45
C ILE A 61 -6.95 -10.16 3.53
N ASN A 62 -6.93 -9.68 2.29
CA ASN A 62 -7.95 -9.96 1.28
C ASN A 62 -7.26 -10.42 -0.02
N PRO A 63 -7.04 -11.74 -0.18
CA PRO A 63 -6.41 -12.29 -1.39
C PRO A 63 -7.19 -12.01 -2.67
N ASP A 64 -8.51 -11.83 -2.56
CA ASP A 64 -9.42 -11.62 -3.68
C ASP A 64 -9.59 -10.12 -4.05
N ASN A 65 -8.76 -9.23 -3.47
CA ASN A 65 -8.80 -7.82 -3.83
C ASN A 65 -8.19 -7.59 -5.22
N ASP A 66 -9.06 -7.50 -6.24
CA ASP A 66 -8.71 -7.23 -7.63
C ASP A 66 -7.81 -5.99 -7.79
N GLN A 67 -8.03 -4.94 -7.00
CA GLN A 67 -7.23 -3.71 -7.07
C GLN A 67 -5.81 -3.97 -6.57
N ALA A 68 -5.66 -4.66 -5.43
CA ALA A 68 -4.37 -5.01 -4.87
C ALA A 68 -3.59 -5.98 -5.80
N GLN A 69 -4.28 -6.94 -6.42
CA GLN A 69 -3.66 -7.83 -7.41
C GLN A 69 -3.14 -7.05 -8.61
N ARG A 70 -3.92 -6.10 -9.14
CA ARG A 70 -3.49 -5.21 -10.23
C ARG A 70 -2.28 -4.36 -9.83
N MET A 71 -2.27 -3.84 -8.60
CA MET A 71 -1.15 -3.06 -8.07
C MET A 71 0.13 -3.90 -7.98
N LEU A 72 0.05 -5.15 -7.51
CA LEU A 72 1.20 -6.04 -7.43
C LEU A 72 1.75 -6.39 -8.82
N ASN A 73 0.86 -6.67 -9.78
CA ASN A 73 1.24 -6.95 -11.15
C ASN A 73 1.96 -5.76 -11.81
N GLN A 74 1.58 -4.51 -11.48
CA GLN A 74 2.27 -3.32 -11.98
C GLN A 74 3.71 -3.24 -11.48
N VAL A 75 3.94 -3.50 -10.20
CA VAL A 75 5.30 -3.53 -9.61
C VAL A 75 6.12 -4.65 -10.24
N GLN A 76 5.55 -5.85 -10.35
CA GLN A 76 6.24 -6.98 -10.96
C GLN A 76 6.55 -6.74 -12.44
N ALA A 77 5.69 -6.06 -13.19
CA ALA A 77 6.00 -5.68 -14.57
C ALA A 77 7.15 -4.65 -14.63
N GLN A 78 7.16 -3.69 -13.70
CA GLN A 78 8.14 -2.61 -13.64
C GLN A 78 9.53 -3.07 -13.17
N TYR A 79 9.61 -4.09 -12.30
CA TYR A 79 10.87 -4.61 -11.74
C TYR A 79 11.23 -6.02 -12.24
N GLY A 80 10.26 -6.82 -12.68
CA GLY A 80 10.44 -8.16 -13.24
C GLY A 80 10.94 -8.17 -14.69
N SER A 81 11.13 -6.99 -15.31
CA SER A 81 11.91 -6.87 -16.55
C SER A 81 13.43 -6.88 -16.31
N GLY A 82 13.89 -7.01 -15.06
CA GLY A 82 15.32 -6.94 -14.67
C GLY A 82 15.85 -8.08 -13.81
N SER A 83 15.01 -9.02 -13.36
CA SER A 83 15.48 -10.30 -12.82
C SER A 83 15.36 -11.37 -13.90
N GLY A 84 16.38 -11.42 -14.75
CA GLY A 84 16.61 -12.59 -15.59
C GLY A 84 16.71 -13.86 -14.73
N ASP A 85 16.05 -14.89 -15.23
CA ASP A 85 15.94 -16.26 -14.73
C ASP A 85 17.29 -16.94 -14.39
N PRO A 86 17.25 -18.16 -13.80
CA PRO A 86 17.39 -19.29 -14.71
C PRO A 86 16.46 -20.47 -14.39
N ALA A 87 15.83 -21.01 -15.43
CA ALA A 87 15.68 -22.46 -15.57
C ALA A 87 17.01 -23.07 -15.99
#